data_AF-A0A9D7HLS4-F1
#
_entry.id   AF-A0A9D7HLS4-F1
#
_cell.length_a   1.000
_cell.length_b   1.000
_cell.length_c   1.000
_cell.angle_alpha   90.00
_cell.angle_beta   90.00
_cell.angle_gamma   90.00
#
_symmetry.space_group_name_H-M   'P 1'
#
loop_
_entity.id
_entity.type
_entity.pdbx_description
1 polymer ?
#
loop_
_entity_poly.entity_id
_entity_poly.type
_entity_poly.pdbx_seq_one_letter_code
_entity_poly.pdbx_strand_id
1 'polypeptide(L)'
;MPDSTLLAYLLSAAASLSGYPQVALDALPPIVRMSAAEMRRAVCDHRQSSCADMAAVFDTDGGRILLRDDLDLDSAADNSFLVHELVHVLQHRQRGGRIFAGCHETLRTEREAYAVQNRYLKREGQFRRFGEGLASMRCADVQPATSSGDVSLDYVGH
;
A
#
# COMPACT_ATOMS: atom_id res chain seq x y z
N MET A 1 8.43 16.05 6.74
CA MET A 1 7.08 16.08 6.12
C MET A 1 7.28 16.49 4.68
N PRO A 2 6.61 15.88 3.68
CA PRO A 2 6.65 16.41 2.33
C PRO A 2 6.10 17.84 2.34
N ASP A 3 6.72 18.74 1.57
CA ASP A 3 6.16 20.07 1.39
C ASP A 3 4.87 20.01 0.56
N SER A 4 4.10 21.08 0.56
CA SER A 4 2.79 21.14 -0.11
C SER A 4 2.89 21.02 -1.63
N THR A 5 4.00 21.44 -2.24
CA THR A 5 4.21 21.37 -3.69
C THR A 5 4.45 19.93 -4.10
N LEU A 6 5.35 19.23 -3.40
CA LEU A 6 5.60 17.82 -3.62
C LEU A 6 4.32 17.01 -3.39
N LEU A 7 3.61 17.26 -2.30
CA LEU A 7 2.37 16.53 -2.01
C LEU A 7 1.28 16.76 -3.07
N ALA A 8 1.12 18.00 -3.56
CA ALA A 8 0.23 18.32 -4.68
C ALA A 8 0.60 17.55 -5.95
N TYR A 9 1.89 17.51 -6.27
CA TYR A 9 2.41 16.78 -7.42
C TYR A 9 2.13 15.28 -7.32
N LEU A 10 2.45 14.66 -6.18
CA LEU A 10 2.25 13.22 -5.97
C LEU A 10 0.77 12.84 -5.93
N LEU A 11 -0.10 13.68 -5.35
CA LEU A 11 -1.55 13.47 -5.38
C LEU A 11 -2.11 13.54 -6.81
N SER A 12 -1.70 14.56 -7.58
CA SER A 12 -2.09 14.70 -8.98
C SER A 12 -1.61 13.50 -9.81
N ALA A 13 -0.39 13.02 -9.56
CA ALA A 13 0.13 11.81 -10.18
C ALA A 13 -0.70 10.56 -9.82
N ALA A 14 -1.01 10.36 -8.54
CA ALA A 14 -1.82 9.24 -8.07
C ALA A 14 -3.21 9.25 -8.72
N ALA A 15 -3.92 10.39 -8.72
CA ALA A 15 -5.23 10.53 -9.33
C ALA A 15 -5.19 10.30 -10.85
N SER A 16 -4.29 10.97 -11.56
CA SER A 16 -4.19 10.89 -13.02
C SER A 16 -3.82 9.48 -13.51
N LEU A 17 -2.93 8.79 -12.79
CA LEU A 17 -2.48 7.45 -13.17
C LEU A 17 -3.49 6.37 -12.76
N SER A 18 -4.18 6.52 -11.63
CA SER A 18 -5.19 5.55 -11.17
C SER A 18 -6.55 5.71 -11.86
N GLY A 19 -6.88 6.92 -12.31
CA GLY A 19 -8.20 7.27 -12.80
C GLY A 19 -9.22 7.59 -11.69
N TYR A 20 -8.82 7.59 -10.42
CA TYR A 20 -9.70 8.03 -9.33
C TYR A 20 -9.85 9.56 -9.31
N PRO A 21 -11.02 10.08 -8.88
CA PRO A 21 -11.19 11.51 -8.66
C PRO A 21 -10.17 12.04 -7.66
N GLN A 22 -9.49 13.13 -8.01
CA GLN A 22 -8.61 13.81 -7.07
C GLN A 22 -9.40 14.42 -5.92
N VAL A 23 -8.86 14.36 -4.70
CA VAL A 23 -9.39 15.05 -3.52
C VAL A 23 -8.66 16.37 -3.27
N ALA A 24 -9.24 17.26 -2.46
CA ALA A 24 -8.54 18.44 -1.99
C ALA A 24 -7.36 18.06 -1.08
N LEU A 25 -6.29 18.86 -1.10
CA LEU A 25 -5.08 18.60 -0.30
C LEU A 25 -5.33 18.63 1.20
N ASP A 26 -6.20 19.51 1.66
CA ASP A 26 -6.62 19.63 3.06
C ASP A 26 -7.56 18.50 3.50
N ALA A 27 -8.11 17.73 2.55
CA ALA A 27 -8.90 16.53 2.80
C ALA A 27 -8.04 15.25 2.85
N LEU A 28 -6.72 15.35 2.63
CA LEU A 28 -5.81 14.23 2.81
C LEU A 28 -5.64 13.89 4.30
N PRO A 29 -5.50 12.60 4.64
CA PRO A 29 -5.09 12.21 5.97
C PRO A 29 -3.69 12.78 6.30
N PRO A 30 -3.40 13.08 7.59
CA PRO A 30 -2.07 13.52 7.99
C PRO A 30 -1.01 12.46 7.66
N ILE A 31 0.14 12.91 7.18
CA ILE A 31 1.32 12.08 6.97
C ILE A 31 2.14 12.12 8.26
N VAL A 32 2.44 10.97 8.85
CA VAL A 32 3.24 10.86 10.07
C VAL A 32 4.54 10.15 9.73
N ARG A 33 5.66 10.85 9.88
CA ARG A 33 6.98 10.23 9.71
C ARG A 33 7.41 9.53 10.99
N MET A 34 7.92 8.31 10.87
CA MET A 34 8.40 7.52 12.00
C MET A 34 9.48 6.54 11.57
N SER A 35 10.24 6.02 12.53
CA SER A 35 11.26 5.01 12.26
C SER A 35 10.64 3.70 11.78
N ALA A 36 11.42 2.89 11.06
CA ALA A 36 11.01 1.54 10.66
C ALA A 36 10.59 0.67 11.86
N ALA A 37 11.22 0.88 13.03
CA ALA A 37 10.89 0.15 14.25
C ALA A 37 9.53 0.58 14.83
N GLU A 38 9.21 1.87 14.79
CA GLU A 38 7.89 2.38 15.20
C GLU A 38 6.80 1.94 14.25
N MET A 39 7.03 2.03 12.94
CA MET A 39 6.07 1.57 11.94
C MET A 39 5.75 0.09 12.13
N ARG A 40 6.77 -0.75 12.35
CA ARG A 40 6.56 -2.18 12.61
C ARG A 40 5.73 -2.42 13.88
N ARG A 41 5.97 -1.65 14.95
CA ARG A 41 5.17 -1.75 16.18
C ARG A 41 3.73 -1.27 15.98
N ALA A 42 3.52 -0.27 15.12
CA ALA A 42 2.21 0.32 14.88
C ALA A 42 1.32 -0.55 13.98
N VAL A 43 1.91 -1.29 13.04
CA VAL A 43 1.16 -1.99 11.98
C VAL A 43 1.16 -3.52 12.13
N CYS A 44 2.21 -4.09 12.73
CA CYS A 44 2.44 -5.53 12.65
C CYS A 44 2.06 -6.25 13.94
N ASP A 45 0.79 -6.66 14.06
CA ASP A 45 0.33 -7.56 15.12
C ASP A 45 0.92 -8.98 14.90
N HIS A 46 2.02 -9.26 15.60
CA HIS A 46 2.71 -10.55 15.72
C HIS A 46 3.24 -11.24 14.43
N ARG A 47 2.92 -10.76 13.22
CA ARG A 47 3.46 -11.27 11.94
C ARG A 47 4.66 -10.44 11.48
N GLN A 48 5.85 -10.86 11.89
CA GLN A 48 7.07 -10.03 11.81
C GLN A 48 7.75 -10.05 10.43
N SER A 49 7.66 -11.14 9.66
CA SER A 49 8.46 -11.32 8.43
C SER A 49 7.93 -10.57 7.20
N SER A 50 6.61 -10.51 7.00
CA SER A 50 6.01 -9.80 5.85
C SER A 50 5.97 -8.27 6.02
N CYS A 51 6.37 -7.79 7.18
CA CYS A 51 6.18 -6.41 7.63
C CYS A 51 7.50 -5.63 7.72
N ALA A 52 8.65 -6.29 7.49
CA ALA A 52 9.97 -5.69 7.63
C ALA A 52 10.29 -4.67 6.52
N ASP A 53 9.75 -4.86 5.32
CA ASP A 53 10.05 -4.07 4.12
C ASP A 53 9.06 -2.94 3.85
N MET A 54 8.21 -2.63 4.83
CA MET A 54 7.18 -1.61 4.73
C MET A 54 7.80 -0.21 4.75
N ALA A 55 7.59 0.55 3.67
CA ALA A 55 8.11 1.91 3.49
C ALA A 55 7.09 2.99 3.88
N ALA A 56 5.81 2.71 3.61
CA ALA A 56 4.68 3.54 3.93
C ALA A 56 3.44 2.66 4.15
N VAL A 57 2.41 3.21 4.81
CA VAL A 57 1.10 2.58 5.02
C VAL A 57 0.01 3.63 5.13
N PHE A 58 -1.08 3.44 4.42
CA PHE A 58 -2.35 4.09 4.72
C PHE A 58 -3.10 3.31 5.81
N ASP A 59 -3.02 3.83 7.03
CA ASP A 59 -3.69 3.29 8.22
C ASP A 59 -5.14 3.80 8.23
N THR A 60 -6.07 2.96 7.77
CA THR A 60 -7.51 3.28 7.71
C THR A 60 -8.12 3.46 9.10
N ASP A 61 -7.65 2.73 10.10
CA ASP A 61 -8.20 2.77 11.46
C ASP A 61 -7.76 4.03 12.20
N GLY A 62 -6.48 4.40 12.04
CA GLY A 62 -5.90 5.63 12.58
C GLY A 62 -6.16 6.87 11.72
N GLY A 63 -6.70 6.71 10.51
CA GLY A 63 -7.00 7.80 9.57
C GLY A 63 -5.79 8.61 9.13
N ARG A 64 -4.64 7.95 8.88
CA ARG A 64 -3.33 8.60 8.66
C ARG A 64 -2.49 7.83 7.64
N ILE A 65 -1.51 8.49 7.03
CA ILE A 65 -0.44 7.83 6.27
C ILE A 65 0.80 7.77 7.15
N LEU A 66 1.30 6.57 7.42
CA LEU A 66 2.57 6.35 8.08
C LEU A 66 3.66 6.29 7.02
N LEU A 67 4.76 7.01 7.22
CA LEU A 67 5.87 7.08 6.27
C LEU A 67 7.18 6.87 7.02
N ARG A 68 8.07 6.05 6.48
CA ARG A 68 9.40 5.91 7.07
C ARG A 68 10.18 7.24 7.03
N ASP A 69 10.85 7.54 8.13
CA ASP A 69 11.62 8.77 8.30
C ASP A 69 12.96 8.78 7.55
N ASP A 70 13.44 7.62 7.13
CA ASP A 70 14.68 7.44 6.36
C ASP A 70 14.50 7.50 4.82
N LEU A 71 13.28 7.70 4.34
CA LEU A 71 13.00 7.94 2.92
C LEU A 71 13.47 9.33 2.48
N ASP A 72 14.08 9.39 1.30
CA ASP A 72 14.52 10.61 0.62
C ASP A 72 13.39 11.19 -0.25
N LEU A 73 12.85 12.34 0.14
CA LEU A 73 11.72 12.97 -0.56
C LEU A 73 12.15 13.69 -1.86
N ASP A 74 13.45 13.80 -2.13
CA ASP A 74 13.96 14.24 -3.43
C ASP A 74 14.10 13.07 -4.42
N SER A 75 14.03 11.83 -3.93
CA SER A 75 14.08 10.61 -4.74
C SER A 75 12.71 10.22 -5.28
N ALA A 76 12.57 10.18 -6.61
CA ALA A 76 11.38 9.64 -7.26
C ALA A 76 11.10 8.19 -6.85
N ALA A 77 12.13 7.40 -6.52
CA ALA A 77 11.92 6.03 -6.09
C ALA A 77 11.25 5.96 -4.72
N ASP A 78 11.62 6.82 -3.80
CA ASP A 78 11.08 6.85 -2.44
C ASP A 78 9.72 7.54 -2.40
N ASN A 79 9.54 8.61 -3.20
CA ASN A 79 8.24 9.24 -3.44
C ASN A 79 7.19 8.26 -4.00
N SER A 80 7.63 7.20 -4.69
CA SER A 80 6.71 6.19 -5.22
C SER A 80 5.93 5.44 -4.13
N PHE A 81 6.48 5.30 -2.92
CA PHE A 81 5.76 4.73 -1.78
C PHE A 81 4.64 5.65 -1.33
N LEU A 82 4.85 6.97 -1.33
CA LEU A 82 3.77 7.90 -1.01
C LEU A 82 2.70 7.93 -2.11
N VAL A 83 3.07 7.80 -3.39
CA VAL A 83 2.10 7.63 -4.48
C VAL A 83 1.25 6.38 -4.26
N HIS A 84 1.84 5.28 -3.81
CA HIS A 84 1.11 4.05 -3.47
C HIS A 84 0.04 4.31 -2.40
N GLU A 85 0.42 4.91 -1.27
CA GLU A 85 -0.54 5.19 -0.19
C GLU A 85 -1.61 6.20 -0.60
N LEU A 86 -1.26 7.20 -1.43
CA LEU A 86 -2.23 8.14 -1.96
C LEU A 86 -3.27 7.42 -2.85
N VAL A 87 -2.90 6.38 -3.59
CA VAL A 87 -3.89 5.56 -4.31
C VAL A 87 -4.83 4.86 -3.34
N HIS A 88 -4.34 4.34 -2.22
CA HIS A 88 -5.21 3.77 -1.19
C HIS A 88 -6.17 4.79 -0.58
N VAL A 89 -5.71 6.03 -0.35
CA VAL A 89 -6.61 7.12 0.06
C VAL A 89 -7.72 7.32 -0.96
N LEU A 90 -7.39 7.41 -2.25
CA LEU A 90 -8.38 7.61 -3.31
C LEU A 90 -9.34 6.41 -3.45
N GLN A 91 -8.82 5.18 -3.36
CA GLN A 91 -9.62 3.96 -3.36
C GLN A 91 -10.59 3.94 -2.17
N HIS A 92 -10.12 4.28 -0.97
CA HIS A 92 -10.94 4.34 0.24
C HIS A 92 -12.01 5.43 0.14
N ARG A 93 -11.71 6.58 -0.46
CA ARG A 93 -12.72 7.62 -0.70
C ARG A 93 -13.83 7.14 -1.64
N GLN A 94 -13.49 6.34 -2.65
CA GLN A 94 -14.46 5.83 -3.62
C GLN A 94 -15.24 4.60 -3.13
N ARG A 95 -14.60 3.71 -2.36
CA ARG A 95 -15.15 2.39 -1.99
C ARG A 95 -15.34 2.16 -0.49
N GLY A 96 -14.90 3.09 0.36
CA GLY A 96 -14.87 2.94 1.82
C GLY A 96 -13.95 1.81 2.27
N GLY A 97 -14.20 1.27 3.47
CA GLY A 97 -13.44 0.15 4.05
C GLY A 97 -13.53 -1.16 3.25
N ARG A 98 -14.31 -1.21 2.16
CA ARG A 98 -14.41 -2.39 1.28
C ARG A 98 -13.10 -2.70 0.56
N ILE A 99 -12.17 -1.73 0.48
CA ILE A 99 -10.88 -1.90 -0.21
C ILE A 99 -10.02 -3.02 0.39
N PHE A 100 -10.25 -3.36 1.66
CA PHE A 100 -9.56 -4.44 2.38
C PHE A 100 -10.55 -5.50 2.89
N ALA A 101 -11.73 -5.63 2.25
CA ALA A 101 -12.74 -6.61 2.63
C ALA A 101 -12.37 -8.03 2.15
N GLY A 102 -11.52 -8.68 2.92
CA GLY A 102 -11.06 -10.04 2.64
C GLY A 102 -10.01 -10.11 1.54
N CYS A 103 -9.47 -11.31 1.32
CA CYS A 103 -8.26 -11.49 0.53
C CYS A 103 -8.39 -10.99 -0.93
N HIS A 104 -9.51 -11.28 -1.61
CA HIS A 104 -9.63 -10.93 -3.02
C HIS A 104 -9.69 -9.42 -3.26
N GLU A 105 -10.45 -8.68 -2.44
CA GLU A 105 -10.51 -7.23 -2.56
C GLU A 105 -9.18 -6.59 -2.16
N THR A 106 -8.52 -7.09 -1.10
CA THR A 106 -7.17 -6.64 -0.74
C THR A 106 -6.21 -6.84 -1.91
N LEU A 107 -6.10 -8.05 -2.47
CA LEU A 107 -5.20 -8.32 -3.61
C LEU A 107 -5.52 -7.45 -4.83
N ARG A 108 -6.80 -7.17 -5.09
CA ARG A 108 -7.21 -6.28 -6.19
C ARG A 108 -6.78 -4.84 -5.92
N THR A 109 -7.04 -4.33 -4.71
CA THR A 109 -6.66 -2.99 -4.26
C THR A 109 -5.14 -2.79 -4.33
N GLU A 110 -4.36 -3.75 -3.84
CA GLU A 110 -2.89 -3.75 -3.90
C GLU A 110 -2.37 -3.76 -5.35
N ARG A 111 -2.91 -4.63 -6.21
CA ARG A 111 -2.50 -4.70 -7.63
C ARG A 111 -2.73 -3.38 -8.36
N GLU A 112 -3.85 -2.70 -8.08
CA GLU A 112 -4.12 -1.37 -8.63
C GLU A 112 -3.08 -0.35 -8.14
N ALA A 113 -2.78 -0.32 -6.83
CA ALA A 113 -1.82 0.61 -6.24
C ALA A 113 -0.40 0.39 -6.78
N TYR A 114 0.08 -0.87 -6.85
CA TYR A 114 1.38 -1.18 -7.45
C TYR A 114 1.43 -0.90 -8.95
N ALA A 115 0.33 -1.09 -9.70
CA ALA A 115 0.30 -0.72 -11.11
C ALA A 115 0.50 0.79 -11.30
N VAL A 116 -0.09 1.61 -10.43
CA VAL A 116 0.08 3.06 -10.44
C VAL A 116 1.49 3.47 -10.00
N GLN A 117 2.00 2.88 -8.91
CA GLN A 117 3.37 3.10 -8.43
C GLN A 117 4.40 2.84 -9.54
N ASN A 118 4.28 1.71 -10.23
CA ASN A 118 5.19 1.34 -11.31
C ASN A 118 5.04 2.25 -12.55
N ARG A 119 3.84 2.76 -12.84
CA ARG A 119 3.62 3.76 -13.91
C ARG A 119 4.24 5.11 -13.55
N TYR A 120 4.14 5.52 -12.29
CA TYR A 120 4.81 6.72 -11.77
C TYR A 120 6.32 6.59 -11.92
N LEU A 121 6.91 5.51 -11.39
CA LEU A 121 8.35 5.24 -11.52
C LEU A 121 8.84 5.30 -12.97
N LYS A 122 8.12 4.64 -13.89
CA LYS A 122 8.45 4.68 -15.32
C LYS A 122 8.41 6.10 -15.89
N ARG A 123 7.44 6.93 -15.47
CA ARG A 123 7.32 8.32 -15.90
C ARG A 123 8.48 9.18 -15.40
N GLU A 124 8.95 8.92 -14.18
CA GLU A 124 10.13 9.59 -13.59
C GLU A 124 11.47 9.00 -14.06
N GLY A 125 11.48 8.14 -15.07
CA GLY A 125 12.70 7.54 -15.63
C GLY A 125 13.34 6.45 -14.74
N GLN A 126 12.60 5.91 -13.77
CA GLN A 126 13.08 4.87 -12.87
C GLN A 126 12.79 3.48 -13.46
N PHE A 127 13.80 2.61 -13.47
CA PHE A 127 13.68 1.22 -13.93
C PHE A 127 13.22 0.24 -12.84
N ARG A 128 13.14 0.70 -11.58
CA ARG A 128 12.69 -0.10 -10.44
C ARG A 128 11.23 -0.52 -10.61
N ARG A 129 10.89 -1.69 -10.08
CA ARG A 129 9.52 -2.21 -10.02
C ARG A 129 9.21 -2.77 -8.65
N PHE A 130 7.97 -2.63 -8.22
CA PHE A 130 7.47 -3.14 -6.95
C PHE A 130 6.21 -3.99 -7.15
N GLY A 131 5.89 -4.82 -6.15
CA GLY A 131 4.68 -5.67 -6.15
C GLY A 131 4.82 -6.97 -6.95
N GLU A 132 6.03 -7.38 -7.34
CA GLU A 132 6.25 -8.60 -8.14
C GLU A 132 5.72 -9.87 -7.43
N GLY A 133 5.81 -9.91 -6.09
CA GLY A 133 5.28 -11.00 -5.27
C GLY A 133 3.75 -11.17 -5.36
N LEU A 134 2.98 -10.13 -5.73
CA LEU A 134 1.52 -10.22 -5.83
C LEU A 134 1.04 -11.06 -7.03
N ALA A 135 1.93 -11.29 -8.01
CA ALA A 135 1.61 -12.11 -9.17
C ALA A 135 1.44 -13.59 -8.79
N SER A 136 2.18 -14.06 -7.78
CA SER A 136 2.10 -15.43 -7.27
C SER A 136 1.13 -15.60 -6.10
N MET A 137 0.70 -14.51 -5.46
CA MET A 137 -0.28 -14.57 -4.37
C MET A 137 -1.67 -14.99 -4.87
N ARG A 138 -2.22 -15.99 -4.20
CA ARG A 138 -3.60 -16.46 -4.39
C ARG A 138 -4.30 -16.43 -3.04
N CYS A 139 -5.60 -16.12 -3.07
CA CYS A 139 -6.43 -16.38 -1.91
C CYS A 139 -6.61 -17.88 -1.78
N ALA A 140 -6.49 -18.40 -0.56
CA ALA A 140 -6.96 -19.74 -0.29
C ALA A 140 -8.47 -19.74 -0.55
N ASP A 141 -8.95 -20.65 -1.39
CA ASP A 141 -10.38 -20.87 -1.54
C ASP A 141 -10.93 -21.23 -0.16
N VAL A 142 -12.00 -20.55 0.27
CA VAL A 142 -12.72 -20.93 1.47
C VAL A 142 -13.31 -22.31 1.19
N GLN A 143 -12.69 -23.37 1.73
CA GLN A 143 -13.33 -24.67 1.76
C GLN A 143 -14.66 -24.49 2.53
N PRO A 144 -15.82 -24.92 1.97
CA PRO A 144 -17.04 -24.95 2.75
C PRO A 144 -16.78 -25.82 3.99
N ALA A 145 -17.13 -25.31 5.16
CA ALA A 145 -16.92 -25.97 6.43
C ALA A 145 -17.67 -27.31 6.46
N THR A 146 -16.98 -28.38 6.10
CA THR A 146 -17.40 -29.75 6.37
C THR A 146 -16.23 -30.53 6.93
N SER A 147 -16.49 -31.10 8.11
CA SER A 147 -15.69 -32.03 8.91
C SER A 147 -14.38 -31.51 9.54
N SER A 148 -14.50 -31.23 10.84
CA SER A 148 -13.60 -31.59 11.93
C SER A 148 -12.21 -32.13 11.58
N GLY A 149 -11.19 -31.48 12.14
CA GLY A 149 -9.91 -32.12 12.52
C GLY A 149 -8.69 -31.57 11.80
N ASP A 150 -7.91 -30.77 12.52
CA ASP A 150 -6.46 -30.52 12.40
C ASP A 150 -5.89 -30.08 11.04
N VAL A 151 -5.27 -28.89 10.98
CA VAL A 151 -4.62 -28.36 9.77
C VAL A 151 -3.13 -28.19 10.03
N SER A 152 -2.35 -29.16 9.55
CA SER A 152 -0.93 -28.99 9.23
C SER A 152 -0.76 -28.35 7.85
N LEU A 153 0.16 -27.40 7.76
CA LEU A 153 0.58 -26.74 6.52
C LEU A 153 1.74 -27.52 5.89
N ASP A 154 1.53 -28.12 4.72
CA ASP A 154 2.62 -28.70 3.92
C ASP A 154 3.05 -27.76 2.77
N TYR A 155 4.36 -27.61 2.64
CA TYR A 155 5.06 -26.80 1.64
C TYR A 155 5.39 -27.67 0.43
N VAL A 156 4.93 -27.33 -0.78
CA VAL A 156 5.34 -28.02 -2.02
C VAL A 156 6.43 -27.19 -2.71
N GLY A 157 7.67 -27.63 -2.58
CA GLY A 157 8.81 -27.14 -3.35
C GLY A 157 8.85 -27.76 -4.75
N HIS A 158 9.40 -27.02 -5.70
CA HIS A 158 9.90 -27.53 -6.98
C HIS A 158 11.42 -27.62 -6.93
#